data_AF-E4YJG2-F1
#
_entry.id   AF-E4YJG2-F1
#
_cell.length_a   1.000
_cell.length_b   1.000
_cell.length_c   1.000
_cell.angle_alpha   90.00
_cell.angle_beta   90.00
_cell.angle_gamma   90.00
#
_symmetry.space_group_name_H-M   'P 1'
#
loop_
_entity.id
_entity.type
_entity.pdbx_description
1 polymer ?
#
loop_
_entity_poly.entity_id
_entity_poly.type
_entity_poly.pdbx_seq_one_letter_code
_entity_poly.pdbx_strand_id
1 'polypeptide(L)'
;MHNPIIEHKQIECGCVMSIAYKLPYSPRPVFKPCNPCTDRMFSTEEHFKQSENLRKKMVLQPKTFTPLEIVPEKQEKKIDEDDSNFELIQSTVEKIDAQERGPATMIVENSEGSFTFSIESQTVLEDEITIMRECISIHVGQAGVQIGNACWELYCLEHGISPDGKMPGDNSVGVTDDAFNTFFSETGQGKHVPRAIFCDLEPTVVDEVRRGDYKDLFHPEQMISGKEDAANNYARGHYTIGKEMIDAVIDRTRRLADNCSGLQGFLIFHSFGGGTGSGFSSLLMERLSVDYGKKSKLEFAIYPAPHISSAVVEPYNSILTTHTTLEHSDCAFMVDNEAIYDICRKNLDIERPSYKNLNRLISQIVSSITASLRFDGALNVDLTEFQTNLVPYPRIHFPLATYAPVVGRAKAAHEQHTVMEITGACFDPANQLVKCDPRSGKYMACCLLYRGDVVPKDVNAAIAHIKTKRTIQFVDWCPTGFKVGINYQPPMTVPSGDLAKVRRAVCMLSNTTAIAEAWARLDHKFDLMYSKRAFVHWYVGEGMEEGEFAEAREDMAALEKDYEEVGIDSVDEASRHEEDSIY
;
A
#
# COMPACT_ATOMS: atom_id res chain seq x y z
N MET A 1 -35.21 56.15 -18.67
CA MET A 1 -34.50 57.44 -18.66
C MET A 1 -33.74 57.55 -17.35
N HIS A 2 -32.49 58.00 -17.44
CA HIS A 2 -31.66 58.59 -16.37
C HIS A 2 -31.03 57.67 -15.33
N ASN A 3 -29.72 57.45 -15.53
CA ASN A 3 -28.71 57.60 -14.47
C ASN A 3 -28.86 58.96 -13.78
N PRO A 4 -28.37 59.06 -12.53
CA PRO A 4 -27.32 60.03 -12.30
C PRO A 4 -26.10 59.45 -11.56
N ILE A 5 -24.97 60.04 -11.94
CA ILE A 5 -23.63 59.96 -11.35
C ILE A 5 -23.52 61.08 -10.29
N ILE A 6 -22.45 61.06 -9.48
CA ILE A 6 -21.85 62.14 -8.65
C ILE A 6 -22.30 62.03 -7.15
N GLU A 7 -21.47 62.00 -6.10
CA GLU A 7 -20.10 62.51 -5.87
C GLU A 7 -19.37 61.81 -4.69
N HIS A 8 -18.04 62.00 -4.68
CA HIS A 8 -17.05 61.59 -3.69
C HIS A 8 -17.23 62.12 -2.26
N LYS A 9 -16.80 61.32 -1.27
CA LYS A 9 -16.01 61.80 -0.11
C LYS A 9 -14.94 60.77 0.28
N GLN A 10 -13.68 61.19 0.18
CA GLN A 10 -12.51 60.57 0.82
C GLN A 10 -12.56 60.80 2.34
N ILE A 11 -12.02 59.87 3.13
CA ILE A 11 -10.86 60.06 4.04
C ILE A 11 -10.47 58.71 4.68
N GLU A 12 -9.22 58.32 4.37
CA GLU A 12 -8.18 57.64 5.16
C GLU A 12 -8.29 56.18 5.67
N CYS A 13 -7.49 55.33 5.00
CA CYS A 13 -6.47 54.41 5.50
C CYS A 13 -6.64 53.67 6.85
N GLY A 14 -6.77 52.35 6.74
CA GLY A 14 -6.32 51.37 7.73
C GLY A 14 -5.85 50.10 7.03
N CYS A 15 -4.54 49.85 7.04
CA CYS A 15 -3.94 48.61 6.53
C CYS A 15 -4.39 47.40 7.36
N VAL A 16 -4.98 46.40 6.70
CA VAL A 16 -4.97 45.01 7.16
C VAL A 16 -4.67 44.13 5.95
N MET A 17 -3.47 43.53 5.93
CA MET A 17 -3.12 42.45 5.02
C MET A 17 -3.83 41.18 5.48
N SER A 18 -4.76 40.68 4.68
CA SER A 18 -5.28 39.31 4.79
C SER A 18 -5.10 38.63 3.44
N ILE A 19 -4.16 37.68 3.39
CA ILE A 19 -3.92 36.82 2.23
C ILE A 19 -5.03 35.75 2.23
N ALA A 20 -5.99 35.90 1.32
CA ALA A 20 -6.99 34.89 1.02
C ALA A 20 -6.66 34.26 -0.35
N TYR A 21 -6.32 32.97 -0.38
CA TYR A 21 -6.24 32.21 -1.63
C TYR A 21 -7.63 31.66 -1.99
N LYS A 22 -8.19 32.16 -3.09
CA LYS A 22 -9.41 31.67 -3.74
C LYS A 22 -9.06 30.57 -4.76
N LEU A 23 -9.88 29.52 -4.76
CA LEU A 23 -10.09 28.53 -5.84
C LEU A 23 -10.29 29.16 -7.23
N PRO A 24 -10.07 28.41 -8.33
CA PRO A 24 -11.21 28.22 -9.25
C PRO A 24 -11.26 26.85 -10.00
N TYR A 25 -12.49 26.44 -10.35
CA TYR A 25 -12.83 25.37 -11.31
C TYR A 25 -13.40 25.96 -12.62
N SER A 26 -12.86 25.52 -13.77
CA SER A 26 -13.45 25.33 -15.14
C SER A 26 -14.05 26.54 -15.93
N PRO A 27 -14.32 26.47 -17.27
CA PRO A 27 -14.24 25.35 -18.23
C PRO A 27 -13.53 25.65 -19.59
N ARG A 28 -13.38 24.61 -20.44
CA ARG A 28 -12.83 24.59 -21.82
C ARG A 28 -13.53 25.58 -22.78
N PRO A 29 -12.83 26.08 -23.83
CA PRO A 29 -13.47 26.44 -25.09
C PRO A 29 -13.29 25.35 -26.16
N VAL A 30 -14.38 25.13 -26.90
CA VAL A 30 -14.53 24.32 -28.11
C VAL A 30 -13.96 25.07 -29.31
N PHE A 31 -13.15 24.42 -30.16
CA PHE A 31 -12.90 24.86 -31.54
C PHE A 31 -13.15 23.72 -32.53
N LYS A 32 -14.09 23.94 -33.46
CA LYS A 32 -14.33 23.12 -34.65
C LYS A 32 -13.53 23.67 -35.86
N PRO A 33 -13.27 22.87 -36.90
CA PRO A 33 -12.18 23.08 -37.84
C PRO A 33 -12.58 23.94 -39.05
N CYS A 34 -11.63 24.73 -39.56
CA CYS A 34 -11.68 25.31 -40.90
C CYS A 34 -10.31 25.09 -41.58
N ASN A 35 -10.32 24.34 -42.68
CA ASN A 35 -9.32 24.31 -43.75
C ASN A 35 -10.05 24.77 -45.04
N PRO A 36 -9.40 25.14 -46.16
CA PRO A 36 -8.00 24.87 -46.55
C PRO A 36 -7.24 26.09 -47.18
N CYS A 37 -5.90 25.99 -47.34
CA CYS A 37 -5.14 26.33 -48.57
C CYS A 37 -3.61 26.37 -48.34
N THR A 38 -2.94 25.36 -48.90
CA THR A 38 -1.69 25.36 -49.71
C THR A 38 -0.37 26.02 -49.23
N ASP A 39 0.65 25.16 -49.21
CA ASP A 39 2.03 25.31 -49.70
C ASP A 39 3.02 26.26 -49.01
N ARG A 40 3.97 25.66 -48.28
CA ARG A 40 5.41 25.69 -48.61
C ARG A 40 6.23 24.75 -47.71
N MET A 41 6.85 23.76 -48.35
CA MET A 41 8.02 23.01 -47.86
C MET A 41 9.18 23.95 -47.56
N PHE A 42 9.87 23.80 -46.42
CA PHE A 42 11.32 24.03 -46.30
C PHE A 42 11.95 23.19 -45.17
N SER A 43 12.90 22.34 -45.59
CA SER A 43 14.10 21.77 -44.94
C SER A 43 14.07 21.27 -43.48
N THR A 44 14.09 19.94 -43.37
CA THR A 44 14.52 19.12 -42.23
C THR A 44 16.05 19.14 -42.07
N GLU A 45 16.60 20.13 -41.36
CA GLU A 45 17.98 20.06 -40.83
C GLU A 45 18.21 20.90 -39.55
N GLU A 46 17.27 21.76 -39.16
CA GLU A 46 17.39 22.56 -37.92
C GLU A 46 16.77 21.92 -36.67
N HIS A 47 15.91 20.90 -36.81
CA HIS A 47 15.32 20.21 -35.65
C HIS A 47 16.24 19.17 -35.00
N PHE A 48 17.32 18.72 -35.67
CA PHE A 48 18.21 17.70 -35.10
C PHE A 48 19.24 18.30 -34.13
N LYS A 49 19.69 19.55 -34.34
CA LYS A 49 20.67 20.23 -33.47
C LYS A 49 20.08 20.83 -32.19
N GLN A 50 18.77 20.98 -32.08
CA GLN A 50 18.12 21.42 -30.82
C GLN A 50 17.73 20.26 -29.89
N SER A 51 17.65 19.01 -30.38
CA SER A 51 17.35 17.86 -29.52
C SER A 51 18.58 17.32 -28.75
N GLU A 52 19.79 17.48 -29.30
CA GLU A 52 21.04 17.06 -28.64
C GLU A 52 21.48 18.00 -27.50
N ASN A 53 21.15 19.29 -27.57
CA ASN A 53 21.49 20.26 -26.51
C ASN A 53 20.53 20.21 -25.31
N LEU A 54 19.34 19.61 -25.47
CA LEU A 54 18.40 19.35 -24.37
C LEU A 54 18.69 18.02 -23.66
N ARG A 55 19.24 17.01 -24.36
CA ARG A 55 19.69 15.76 -23.73
C ARG A 55 20.98 15.90 -22.90
N LYS A 56 21.83 16.90 -23.17
CA LYS A 56 23.04 17.18 -22.36
C LYS A 56 22.81 18.06 -21.12
N LYS A 57 21.57 18.48 -20.83
CA LYS A 57 21.24 19.37 -19.69
C LYS A 57 20.39 18.73 -18.58
N MET A 58 20.07 17.45 -18.67
CA MET A 58 19.44 16.69 -17.57
C MET A 58 20.40 15.61 -17.06
N VAL A 59 21.50 16.04 -16.45
CA VAL A 59 22.30 15.21 -15.52
C VAL A 59 22.17 15.89 -14.17
N LEU A 60 21.26 15.37 -13.34
CA LEU A 60 21.17 15.73 -11.93
C LEU A 60 22.39 15.13 -11.21
N GLN A 61 23.36 15.99 -10.86
CA GLN A 61 24.34 15.65 -9.85
C GLN A 61 23.81 16.04 -8.45
N PRO A 62 24.11 15.24 -7.41
CA PRO A 62 23.61 15.47 -6.05
C PRO A 62 24.33 16.69 -5.43
N LYS A 63 23.59 17.75 -5.12
CA LYS A 63 24.13 18.89 -4.37
C LYS A 63 24.16 18.56 -2.87
N THR A 64 25.37 18.40 -2.37
CA THR A 64 25.75 18.57 -0.97
C THR A 64 25.38 19.98 -0.49
N PHE A 65 24.70 20.08 0.65
CA PHE A 65 24.47 21.35 1.35
C PHE A 65 25.45 21.47 2.52
N THR A 66 26.29 22.52 2.47
CA THR A 66 26.98 23.08 3.64
C THR A 66 26.61 24.57 3.75
N PRO A 67 26.52 25.15 4.97
CA PRO A 67 25.86 26.43 5.22
C PRO A 67 26.78 27.60 4.86
N LEU A 68 26.27 28.58 4.10
CA LEU A 68 26.95 29.84 3.82
C LEU A 68 26.36 30.95 4.70
N GLU A 69 27.25 31.56 5.46
CA GLU A 69 27.08 32.76 6.27
C GLU A 69 26.47 33.91 5.47
N ILE A 70 25.46 34.57 6.04
CA ILE A 70 24.95 35.85 5.55
C ILE A 70 25.42 36.93 6.52
N VAL A 71 26.35 37.76 6.04
CA VAL A 71 26.80 39.01 6.65
C VAL A 71 25.69 40.06 6.50
N PRO A 72 25.24 40.76 7.57
CA PRO A 72 24.30 41.86 7.43
C PRO A 72 25.03 43.19 7.19
N GLU A 73 24.70 43.86 6.09
CA GLU A 73 25.05 45.26 5.82
C GLU A 73 24.35 46.19 6.82
N LYS A 74 25.16 47.03 7.49
CA LYS A 74 24.72 48.08 8.40
C LYS A 74 24.06 49.23 7.64
N GLN A 75 22.82 49.56 8.00
CA GLN A 75 22.34 50.94 8.00
C GLN A 75 21.83 51.28 9.40
N GLU A 76 22.69 51.94 10.16
CA GLU A 76 22.41 52.50 11.48
C GLU A 76 21.45 53.71 11.33
N LYS A 77 20.28 53.62 11.95
CA LYS A 77 19.55 54.78 12.48
C LYS A 77 19.24 54.54 13.95
N LYS A 78 19.94 55.30 14.79
CA LYS A 78 19.78 55.39 16.24
C LYS A 78 18.35 55.75 16.64
N ILE A 79 17.77 54.97 17.54
CA ILE A 79 16.78 55.41 18.53
C ILE A 79 17.19 54.74 19.85
N ASP A 80 17.20 55.54 20.91
CA ASP A 80 17.89 55.33 22.18
C ASP A 80 17.27 54.27 23.11
N GLU A 81 18.18 53.71 23.91
CA GLU A 81 18.10 52.93 25.17
C GLU A 81 16.72 52.63 25.82
N ASP A 82 16.42 51.33 26.02
CA ASP A 82 15.98 50.77 27.32
C ASP A 82 15.96 49.22 27.27
N ASP A 83 17.13 48.62 27.49
CA ASP A 83 17.43 47.17 27.35
C ASP A 83 17.16 46.34 28.62
N SER A 84 16.27 46.80 29.52
CA SER A 84 16.04 46.13 30.82
C SER A 84 14.76 45.28 30.90
N ASN A 85 13.87 45.36 29.91
CA ASN A 85 12.59 44.62 29.91
C ASN A 85 12.60 43.32 29.10
N PHE A 86 13.55 43.13 28.17
CA PHE A 86 13.53 41.97 27.27
C PHE A 86 14.06 40.69 27.94
N GLU A 87 15.11 40.80 28.77
CA GLU A 87 15.64 39.66 29.53
C GLU A 87 14.68 39.18 30.64
N LEU A 88 13.86 40.07 31.21
CA LEU A 88 12.88 39.71 32.24
C LEU A 88 11.70 38.91 31.66
N ILE A 89 11.28 39.24 30.43
CA ILE A 89 10.21 38.52 29.71
C ILE A 89 10.70 37.13 29.29
N GLN A 90 11.94 37.00 28.80
CA GLN A 90 12.45 35.72 28.32
C GLN A 90 12.69 34.71 29.46
N SER A 91 13.18 35.15 30.63
CA SER A 91 13.34 34.24 31.78
C SER A 91 12.03 33.85 32.48
N THR A 92 10.95 34.60 32.25
CA THR A 92 9.62 34.30 32.80
C THR A 92 8.86 33.33 31.91
N VAL A 93 8.99 33.46 30.57
CA VAL A 93 8.37 32.54 29.60
C VAL A 93 8.96 31.13 29.71
N GLU A 94 10.26 30.99 29.94
CA GLU A 94 10.90 29.67 30.14
C GLU A 94 10.50 28.97 31.45
N LYS A 95 9.92 29.68 32.42
CA LYS A 95 9.44 29.10 33.69
C LYS A 95 7.96 28.71 33.68
N ILE A 96 7.18 29.16 32.70
CA ILE A 96 5.75 28.87 32.61
C ILE A 96 5.47 27.55 31.88
N ASP A 97 6.42 27.04 31.09
CA ASP A 97 6.24 25.76 30.37
C ASP A 97 6.35 24.50 31.25
N ALA A 98 6.59 24.67 32.57
CA ALA A 98 6.80 23.56 33.50
C ALA A 98 5.71 23.36 34.56
N GLN A 99 4.76 24.29 34.75
CA GLN A 99 3.74 24.14 35.81
C GLN A 99 2.48 24.97 35.51
N GLU A 100 1.32 24.31 35.56
CA GLU A 100 -0.06 24.83 35.53
C GLU A 100 -0.75 24.98 34.16
N ARG A 101 -1.57 23.96 33.82
CA ARG A 101 -2.70 24.10 32.88
C ARG A 101 -3.90 24.68 33.64
N GLY A 102 -4.09 25.99 33.57
CA GLY A 102 -5.26 26.71 34.07
C GLY A 102 -5.29 28.16 33.56
N PRO A 103 -6.46 28.84 33.53
CA PRO A 103 -6.56 30.20 33.01
C PRO A 103 -5.82 31.19 33.93
N ALA A 104 -4.79 31.86 33.39
CA ALA A 104 -3.99 32.84 34.13
C ALA A 104 -4.47 34.27 33.83
N THR A 105 -4.67 35.07 34.87
CA THR A 105 -4.95 36.51 34.78
C THR A 105 -3.68 37.29 35.11
N MET A 106 -3.25 38.18 34.23
CA MET A 106 -2.02 38.97 34.42
C MET A 106 -2.39 40.44 34.65
N ILE A 107 -1.88 41.03 35.74
CA ILE A 107 -2.06 42.44 36.08
C ILE A 107 -0.70 43.13 35.94
N VAL A 108 -0.64 44.19 35.13
CA VAL A 108 0.56 45.01 34.96
C VAL A 108 0.24 46.42 35.43
N GLU A 109 1.06 46.94 36.36
CA GLU A 109 0.91 48.28 36.93
C GLU A 109 2.04 49.20 36.46
N ASN A 110 1.65 50.37 35.93
CA ASN A 110 2.56 51.45 35.57
C ASN A 110 2.11 52.72 36.30
N SER A 111 2.95 53.77 36.32
CA SER A 111 2.70 55.03 37.03
C SER A 111 1.46 55.82 36.58
N GLU A 112 0.74 55.37 35.55
CA GLU A 112 -0.50 55.98 35.05
C GLU A 112 -1.75 55.07 35.16
N GLY A 113 -1.65 53.89 35.80
CA GLY A 113 -2.80 53.02 36.12
C GLY A 113 -2.59 51.53 35.83
N SER A 114 -3.41 50.67 36.46
CA SER A 114 -3.34 49.20 36.32
C SER A 114 -4.15 48.68 35.14
N PHE A 115 -3.56 47.82 34.32
CA PHE A 115 -4.26 47.11 33.24
C PHE A 115 -4.34 45.61 33.57
N THR A 116 -5.55 45.05 33.47
CA THR A 116 -5.83 43.63 33.73
C THR A 116 -6.09 42.90 32.41
N PHE A 117 -5.28 41.90 32.10
CA PHE A 117 -5.44 41.04 30.93
C PHE A 117 -5.93 39.65 31.38
N SER A 118 -7.06 39.21 30.84
CA SER A 118 -7.57 37.84 31.01
C SER A 118 -7.29 37.06 29.72
N ILE A 119 -6.45 36.03 29.79
CA ILE A 119 -6.23 35.10 28.69
C ILE A 119 -7.24 33.96 28.87
N GLU A 120 -8.37 34.04 28.16
CA GLU A 120 -9.23 32.88 28.00
C GLU A 120 -8.54 31.93 27.02
N SER A 121 -8.25 30.71 27.48
CA SER A 121 -7.84 29.62 26.60
C SER A 121 -8.99 29.33 25.64
N GLN A 122 -8.98 29.93 24.45
CA GLN A 122 -9.71 29.36 23.33
C GLN A 122 -9.08 27.99 23.09
N THR A 123 -9.75 26.94 23.57
CA THR A 123 -9.61 25.62 22.98
C THR A 123 -9.96 25.80 21.50
N VAL A 124 -8.94 25.97 20.67
CA VAL A 124 -9.02 25.60 19.28
C VAL A 124 -9.30 24.11 19.35
N LEU A 125 -10.58 23.75 19.24
CA LEU A 125 -10.93 22.47 18.65
C LEU A 125 -10.30 22.56 17.26
N GLU A 126 -9.06 22.10 17.15
CA GLU A 126 -8.63 21.48 15.91
C GLU A 126 -9.63 20.35 15.75
N ASP A 127 -10.72 20.63 15.04
CA ASP A 127 -11.33 19.61 14.22
C ASP A 127 -10.17 19.16 13.33
N GLU A 128 -9.38 18.20 13.80
CA GLU A 128 -8.68 17.28 12.91
C GLU A 128 -9.79 16.83 11.98
N ILE A 129 -9.79 17.35 10.75
CA ILE A 129 -10.54 16.72 9.68
C ILE A 129 -9.84 15.37 9.57
N THR A 130 -10.31 14.38 10.31
CA THR A 130 -9.97 12.98 10.15
C THR A 130 -10.48 12.66 8.76
N ILE A 131 -9.65 12.89 7.74
CA ILE A 131 -9.98 12.52 6.37
C ILE A 131 -10.15 11.01 6.46
N MET A 132 -11.38 10.52 6.42
CA MET A 132 -11.62 9.08 6.49
C MET A 132 -10.93 8.42 5.30
N ARG A 133 -10.23 7.32 5.61
CA ARG A 133 -9.29 6.63 4.71
C ARG A 133 -9.88 5.31 4.25
N GLU A 134 -11.02 5.35 3.56
CA GLU A 134 -11.71 4.10 3.24
C GLU A 134 -10.95 3.27 2.20
N CYS A 135 -10.97 1.95 2.39
CA CYS A 135 -10.37 0.97 1.49
C CYS A 135 -11.41 -0.06 1.08
N ILE A 136 -11.43 -0.42 -0.21
CA ILE A 136 -12.34 -1.45 -0.72
C ILE A 136 -11.54 -2.72 -0.99
N SER A 137 -11.96 -3.84 -0.40
CA SER A 137 -11.33 -5.14 -0.65
C SER A 137 -12.11 -5.94 -1.69
N ILE A 138 -11.46 -6.37 -2.76
CA ILE A 138 -12.06 -7.19 -3.82
C ILE A 138 -11.41 -8.57 -3.81
N HIS A 139 -12.23 -9.60 -3.68
CA HIS A 139 -11.82 -10.98 -3.53
C HIS A 139 -12.25 -11.77 -4.77
N VAL A 140 -11.26 -12.19 -5.58
CA VAL A 140 -11.48 -12.76 -6.92
C VAL A 140 -11.15 -14.25 -6.95
N GLY A 141 -12.12 -15.05 -7.38
CA GLY A 141 -12.01 -16.50 -7.54
C GLY A 141 -11.89 -17.26 -6.22
N GLN A 142 -11.85 -18.59 -6.31
CA GLN A 142 -11.83 -19.47 -5.13
C GLN A 142 -10.79 -19.06 -4.07
N ALA A 143 -9.52 -18.87 -4.47
CA ALA A 143 -8.44 -18.54 -3.53
C ALA A 143 -8.69 -17.19 -2.85
N GLY A 144 -9.03 -16.16 -3.63
CA GLY A 144 -9.33 -14.82 -3.12
C GLY A 144 -10.50 -14.84 -2.14
N VAL A 145 -11.61 -15.50 -2.50
CA VAL A 145 -12.82 -15.59 -1.66
C VAL A 145 -12.53 -16.32 -0.34
N GLN A 146 -11.81 -17.44 -0.38
CA GLN A 146 -11.50 -18.21 0.83
C GLN A 146 -10.52 -17.48 1.77
N ILE A 147 -9.54 -16.77 1.22
CA ILE A 147 -8.64 -15.90 2.00
C ILE A 147 -9.42 -14.73 2.58
N GLY A 148 -10.27 -14.09 1.78
CA GLY A 148 -11.16 -13.02 2.21
C GLY A 148 -12.02 -13.42 3.40
N ASN A 149 -12.63 -14.61 3.35
CA ASN A 149 -13.44 -15.11 4.46
C ASN A 149 -12.62 -15.22 5.77
N ALA A 150 -11.39 -15.74 5.70
CA ALA A 150 -10.50 -15.83 6.86
C ALA A 150 -10.03 -14.44 7.34
N CYS A 151 -9.77 -13.50 6.43
CA CYS A 151 -9.39 -12.13 6.75
C CYS A 151 -10.53 -11.38 7.46
N TRP A 152 -11.75 -11.46 6.96
CA TRP A 152 -12.90 -10.78 7.57
C TRP A 152 -13.35 -11.43 8.88
N GLU A 153 -13.23 -12.76 9.04
CA GLU A 153 -13.36 -13.43 10.34
C GLU A 153 -12.40 -12.80 11.36
N LEU A 154 -11.13 -12.63 10.99
CA LEU A 154 -10.12 -12.04 11.86
C LEU A 154 -10.38 -10.56 12.14
N TYR A 155 -10.76 -9.77 11.13
CA TYR A 155 -11.10 -8.35 11.33
C TYR A 155 -12.27 -8.17 12.30
N CYS A 156 -13.32 -8.99 12.17
CA CYS A 156 -14.44 -8.95 13.11
C CYS A 156 -13.97 -9.24 14.54
N LEU A 157 -13.10 -10.24 14.73
CA LEU A 157 -12.56 -10.57 16.05
C LEU A 157 -11.65 -9.49 16.62
N GLU A 158 -10.88 -8.79 15.78
CA GLU A 158 -10.02 -7.70 16.22
C GLU A 158 -10.80 -6.45 16.64
N HIS A 159 -11.91 -6.16 15.95
CA HIS A 159 -12.77 -5.01 16.24
C HIS A 159 -13.93 -5.33 17.19
N GLY A 160 -14.09 -6.58 17.64
CA GLY A 160 -15.19 -6.97 18.51
C GLY A 160 -16.57 -6.99 17.83
N ILE A 161 -16.60 -7.10 16.50
CA ILE A 161 -17.82 -7.17 15.70
C ILE A 161 -18.31 -8.63 15.70
N SER A 162 -19.58 -8.80 16.05
CA SER A 162 -20.24 -10.11 16.03
C SER A 162 -20.54 -10.55 14.60
N PRO A 163 -20.74 -11.85 14.33
CA PRO A 163 -21.01 -12.34 12.97
C PRO A 163 -22.27 -11.76 12.30
N ASP A 164 -23.19 -11.19 13.07
CA ASP A 164 -24.38 -10.47 12.59
C ASP A 164 -24.09 -9.00 12.20
N GLY A 165 -22.84 -8.56 12.34
CA GLY A 165 -22.38 -7.21 12.07
C GLY A 165 -22.64 -6.21 13.21
N LYS A 166 -23.09 -6.66 14.39
CA LYS A 166 -23.30 -5.77 15.54
C LYS A 166 -22.07 -5.74 16.45
N MET A 167 -21.80 -4.59 17.04
CA MET A 167 -20.75 -4.43 18.05
C MET A 167 -21.38 -4.35 19.45
N PRO A 168 -21.26 -5.37 20.31
CA PRO A 168 -21.85 -5.34 21.64
C PRO A 168 -21.08 -4.37 22.54
N GLY A 169 -21.74 -3.32 23.03
CA GLY A 169 -21.14 -2.31 23.91
C GLY A 169 -20.77 -1.00 23.23
N ASP A 170 -20.99 -0.89 21.93
CA ASP A 170 -20.90 0.38 21.22
C ASP A 170 -22.14 1.24 21.53
N ASN A 171 -21.95 2.28 22.34
CA ASN A 171 -22.97 3.30 22.61
C ASN A 171 -22.86 4.48 21.61
N SER A 172 -21.98 4.38 20.62
CA SER A 172 -21.60 5.45 19.70
C SER A 172 -22.22 5.28 18.31
N VAL A 173 -23.44 4.74 18.24
CA VAL A 173 -24.23 4.69 16.99
C VAL A 173 -24.29 6.11 16.38
N GLY A 174 -23.63 6.31 15.24
CA GLY A 174 -23.52 7.60 14.57
C GLY A 174 -22.37 8.52 15.00
N VAL A 175 -21.39 8.05 15.77
CA VAL A 175 -20.12 8.76 16.00
C VAL A 175 -19.12 8.32 14.93
N THR A 176 -18.77 9.24 14.04
CA THR A 176 -17.96 9.01 12.84
C THR A 176 -16.46 8.79 13.08
N ASP A 177 -16.03 8.65 14.34
CA ASP A 177 -14.63 8.86 14.73
C ASP A 177 -13.78 7.61 14.92
N ASP A 178 -14.32 6.43 14.65
CA ASP A 178 -13.56 5.20 14.84
C ASP A 178 -12.74 4.80 13.60
N ALA A 179 -11.43 4.59 13.81
CA ALA A 179 -10.45 4.20 12.79
C ALA A 179 -10.81 2.92 11.99
N PHE A 180 -11.79 2.12 12.43
CA PHE A 180 -12.25 0.92 11.71
C PHE A 180 -13.31 1.21 10.63
N ASN A 181 -13.89 2.41 10.59
CA ASN A 181 -14.79 2.87 9.51
C ASN A 181 -14.09 2.92 8.14
N THR A 182 -12.77 2.80 8.12
CA THR A 182 -11.96 2.60 6.91
C THR A 182 -12.34 1.33 6.16
N PHE A 183 -12.65 0.24 6.88
CA PHE A 183 -12.96 -1.08 6.31
C PHE A 183 -14.44 -1.45 6.43
N PHE A 184 -15.18 -0.84 7.36
CA PHE A 184 -16.61 -1.07 7.55
C PHE A 184 -17.43 0.18 7.22
N SER A 185 -18.65 -0.01 6.73
CA SER A 185 -19.67 1.02 6.67
C SER A 185 -20.71 0.77 7.76
N GLU A 186 -21.09 1.82 8.48
CA GLU A 186 -22.16 1.73 9.47
C GLU A 186 -23.52 1.97 8.81
N THR A 187 -24.48 1.13 9.12
CA THR A 187 -25.88 1.32 8.76
C THR A 187 -26.64 1.98 9.91
N GLY A 188 -27.75 2.67 9.64
CA GLY A 188 -28.55 3.34 10.68
C GLY A 188 -29.17 2.43 11.76
N GLN A 189 -28.99 1.11 11.68
CA GLN A 189 -29.37 0.15 12.73
C GLN A 189 -28.19 -0.28 13.60
N GLY A 190 -27.02 0.38 13.50
CA GLY A 190 -25.79 0.02 14.22
C GLY A 190 -25.18 -1.30 13.73
N LYS A 191 -25.43 -1.67 12.47
CA LYS A 191 -24.78 -2.82 11.82
C LYS A 191 -23.62 -2.33 10.97
N HIS A 192 -22.44 -2.88 11.21
CA HIS A 192 -21.22 -2.64 10.45
C HIS A 192 -21.11 -3.65 9.31
N VAL A 193 -21.06 -3.14 8.09
CA VAL A 193 -21.01 -3.94 6.86
C VAL A 193 -19.63 -3.77 6.23
N PRO A 194 -18.90 -4.87 5.91
CA PRO A 194 -17.62 -4.79 5.22
C PRO A 194 -17.68 -4.04 3.89
N ARG A 195 -16.67 -3.22 3.62
CA ARG A 195 -16.38 -2.66 2.28
C ARG A 195 -15.66 -3.70 1.43
N ALA A 196 -16.34 -4.83 1.20
CA ALA A 196 -15.82 -5.97 0.48
C ALA A 196 -16.67 -6.32 -0.73
N ILE A 197 -16.04 -6.86 -1.77
CA ILE A 197 -16.71 -7.50 -2.91
C ILE A 197 -16.13 -8.89 -3.05
N PHE A 198 -16.99 -9.89 -3.14
CA PHE A 198 -16.62 -11.27 -3.44
C PHE A 198 -17.15 -11.60 -4.83
N CYS A 199 -16.26 -11.95 -5.75
CA CYS A 199 -16.61 -12.33 -7.09
C CYS A 199 -15.96 -13.65 -7.50
N ASP A 200 -16.77 -14.55 -8.02
CA ASP A 200 -16.29 -15.77 -8.67
C ASP A 200 -17.17 -16.11 -9.87
N LEU A 201 -16.57 -16.69 -10.91
CA LEU A 201 -17.28 -17.10 -12.13
C LEU A 201 -18.18 -18.34 -11.86
N GLU A 202 -17.89 -19.07 -10.79
CA GLU A 202 -18.72 -20.18 -10.29
C GLU A 202 -19.36 -19.83 -8.93
N PRO A 203 -20.60 -20.29 -8.63
CA PRO A 203 -21.27 -19.97 -7.37
C PRO A 203 -20.73 -20.71 -6.13
N THR A 204 -20.05 -21.84 -6.29
CA THR A 204 -19.79 -22.80 -5.19
C THR A 204 -19.14 -22.14 -3.96
N VAL A 205 -18.06 -21.39 -4.16
CA VAL A 205 -17.27 -20.80 -3.06
C VAL A 205 -17.97 -19.58 -2.46
N VAL A 206 -18.61 -18.76 -3.28
CA VAL A 206 -19.41 -17.61 -2.81
C VAL A 206 -20.63 -18.07 -2.01
N ASP A 207 -21.24 -19.18 -2.42
CA ASP A 207 -22.36 -19.78 -1.70
C ASP A 207 -21.97 -20.36 -0.33
N GLU A 208 -20.72 -20.79 -0.15
CA GLU A 208 -20.20 -21.12 1.17
C GLU A 208 -20.18 -19.91 2.10
N VAL A 209 -19.79 -18.73 1.58
CA VAL A 209 -19.85 -17.47 2.35
C VAL A 209 -21.30 -17.11 2.69
N ARG A 210 -22.23 -17.26 1.73
CA ARG A 210 -23.67 -17.02 1.94
C ARG A 210 -24.33 -17.94 2.96
N ARG A 211 -23.75 -19.13 3.20
CA ARG A 211 -24.27 -20.12 4.16
C ARG A 211 -23.42 -20.24 5.43
N GLY A 212 -22.28 -19.55 5.48
CA GLY A 212 -21.32 -19.63 6.57
C GLY A 212 -21.76 -18.87 7.82
N ASP A 213 -20.89 -18.85 8.82
CA ASP A 213 -21.14 -18.20 10.12
C ASP A 213 -21.33 -16.67 9.97
N TYR A 214 -20.68 -16.07 8.97
CA TYR A 214 -20.73 -14.63 8.66
C TYR A 214 -21.71 -14.27 7.52
N LYS A 215 -22.70 -15.14 7.24
CA LYS A 215 -23.70 -14.90 6.18
C LYS A 215 -24.44 -13.57 6.30
N ASP A 216 -24.66 -13.11 7.53
CA ASP A 216 -25.42 -11.90 7.84
C ASP A 216 -24.52 -10.66 7.85
N LEU A 217 -23.19 -10.80 7.77
CA LEU A 217 -22.24 -9.69 7.80
C LEU A 217 -22.22 -8.91 6.48
N PHE A 218 -22.12 -9.63 5.36
CA PHE A 218 -21.93 -9.03 4.03
C PHE A 218 -23.25 -8.59 3.39
N HIS A 219 -23.21 -7.55 2.57
CA HIS A 219 -24.37 -7.17 1.78
C HIS A 219 -24.57 -8.19 0.63
N PRO A 220 -25.79 -8.73 0.40
CA PRO A 220 -26.01 -9.75 -0.63
C PRO A 220 -25.56 -9.32 -2.04
N GLU A 221 -25.67 -8.03 -2.34
CA GLU A 221 -25.24 -7.48 -3.64
C GLU A 221 -23.72 -7.38 -3.82
N GLN A 222 -22.94 -7.52 -2.74
CA GLN A 222 -21.47 -7.57 -2.79
C GLN A 222 -20.95 -8.97 -3.14
N MET A 223 -21.83 -9.99 -3.11
CA MET A 223 -21.50 -11.38 -3.42
C MET A 223 -21.96 -11.72 -4.83
N ILE A 224 -21.06 -11.62 -5.79
CA ILE A 224 -21.31 -11.77 -7.22
C ILE A 224 -20.83 -13.15 -7.64
N SER A 225 -21.72 -13.92 -8.26
CA SER A 225 -21.44 -15.29 -8.69
C SER A 225 -21.92 -15.48 -10.13
N GLY A 226 -21.05 -16.06 -10.96
CA GLY A 226 -21.39 -16.45 -12.32
C GLY A 226 -22.11 -17.80 -12.36
N LYS A 227 -22.16 -18.39 -13.55
CA LYS A 227 -22.75 -19.72 -13.77
C LYS A 227 -21.74 -20.75 -14.29
N GLU A 228 -20.70 -20.27 -14.95
CA GLU A 228 -19.69 -21.09 -15.61
C GLU A 228 -18.32 -20.63 -15.12
N ASP A 229 -17.46 -21.59 -14.80
CA ASP A 229 -16.12 -21.30 -14.34
C ASP A 229 -15.16 -20.99 -15.52
N ALA A 230 -13.99 -20.45 -15.17
CA ALA A 230 -12.90 -20.28 -16.12
C ALA A 230 -12.12 -21.59 -16.39
N ALA A 231 -12.41 -22.71 -15.71
CA ALA A 231 -11.78 -24.01 -15.91
C ALA A 231 -10.24 -23.97 -15.96
N ASN A 232 -9.62 -23.18 -15.07
CA ASN A 232 -8.17 -22.93 -15.04
C ASN A 232 -7.59 -22.33 -16.33
N ASN A 233 -8.38 -21.61 -17.12
CA ASN A 233 -7.96 -20.96 -18.35
C ASN A 233 -8.04 -19.43 -18.21
N TYR A 234 -6.89 -18.76 -18.28
CA TYR A 234 -6.79 -17.30 -18.29
C TYR A 234 -7.69 -16.66 -19.35
N ALA A 235 -7.70 -17.19 -20.57
CA ALA A 235 -8.44 -16.61 -21.68
C ALA A 235 -9.96 -16.62 -21.42
N ARG A 236 -10.49 -17.64 -20.74
CA ARG A 236 -11.90 -17.67 -20.31
C ARG A 236 -12.20 -16.56 -19.30
N GLY A 237 -11.31 -16.41 -18.31
CA GLY A 237 -11.44 -15.39 -17.28
C GLY A 237 -11.30 -13.96 -17.81
N HIS A 238 -10.53 -13.76 -18.88
CA HIS A 238 -10.23 -12.43 -19.41
C HIS A 238 -11.09 -12.04 -20.62
N TYR A 239 -11.26 -12.95 -21.59
CA TYR A 239 -11.83 -12.62 -22.90
C TYR A 239 -13.28 -13.06 -23.12
N THR A 240 -13.71 -14.20 -22.56
CA THR A 240 -15.05 -14.75 -22.79
C THR A 240 -15.95 -14.55 -21.57
N ILE A 241 -15.92 -15.47 -20.62
CA ILE A 241 -16.81 -15.48 -19.45
C ILE A 241 -16.63 -14.23 -18.58
N GLY A 242 -15.38 -13.77 -18.40
CA GLY A 242 -15.11 -12.59 -17.60
C GLY A 242 -15.76 -11.30 -18.11
N LYS A 243 -15.87 -11.15 -19.44
CA LYS A 243 -16.52 -9.97 -20.04
C LYS A 243 -18.01 -9.89 -19.76
N GLU A 244 -18.66 -11.02 -19.51
CA GLU A 244 -20.09 -11.03 -19.14
C GLU A 244 -20.31 -10.55 -17.70
N MET A 245 -19.31 -10.70 -16.82
CA MET A 245 -19.41 -10.37 -15.39
C MET A 245 -18.82 -9.01 -15.03
N ILE A 246 -17.84 -8.52 -15.80
CA ILE A 246 -17.05 -7.34 -15.42
C ILE A 246 -17.90 -6.09 -15.15
N ASP A 247 -18.92 -5.84 -15.99
CA ASP A 247 -19.80 -4.68 -15.83
C ASP A 247 -20.58 -4.72 -14.51
N ALA A 248 -21.01 -5.92 -14.09
CA ALA A 248 -21.69 -6.10 -12.82
C ALA A 248 -20.75 -5.84 -11.64
N VAL A 249 -19.51 -6.33 -11.69
CA VAL A 249 -18.52 -6.12 -10.63
C VAL A 249 -18.14 -4.64 -10.53
N ILE A 250 -17.88 -3.97 -11.65
CA ILE A 250 -17.55 -2.54 -11.68
C ILE A 250 -18.72 -1.68 -11.18
N ASP A 251 -19.97 -1.99 -11.53
CA ASP A 251 -21.14 -1.26 -10.99
C ASP A 251 -21.22 -1.39 -9.46
N ARG A 252 -20.96 -2.57 -8.91
CA ARG A 252 -20.94 -2.77 -7.44
C ARG A 252 -19.76 -2.06 -6.79
N THR A 253 -18.57 -2.10 -7.39
CA THR A 253 -17.40 -1.34 -6.92
C THR A 253 -17.69 0.15 -6.91
N ARG A 254 -18.35 0.67 -7.95
CA ARG A 254 -18.72 2.08 -8.05
C ARG A 254 -19.66 2.50 -6.93
N ARG A 255 -20.70 1.72 -6.65
CA ARG A 255 -21.62 2.00 -5.52
C ARG A 255 -20.92 2.03 -4.17
N LEU A 256 -19.93 1.17 -3.95
CA LEU A 256 -19.13 1.21 -2.72
C LEU A 256 -18.21 2.43 -2.68
N ALA A 257 -17.60 2.79 -3.80
CA ALA A 257 -16.75 3.97 -3.91
C ALA A 257 -17.53 5.27 -3.71
N ASP A 258 -18.76 5.36 -4.23
CA ASP A 258 -19.66 6.51 -4.04
C ASP A 258 -20.09 6.67 -2.58
N ASN A 259 -20.10 5.57 -1.81
CA ASN A 259 -20.37 5.56 -0.36
C ASN A 259 -19.10 5.85 0.48
N CYS A 260 -17.96 6.16 -0.14
CA CYS A 260 -16.74 6.56 0.55
C CYS A 260 -16.55 8.08 0.45
N SER A 261 -16.16 8.71 1.55
CA SER A 261 -15.83 10.14 1.59
C SER A 261 -14.41 10.42 1.07
N GLY A 262 -13.48 9.48 1.26
CA GLY A 262 -12.06 9.60 0.94
C GLY A 262 -11.41 8.27 0.57
N LEU A 263 -11.94 7.59 -0.47
CA LEU A 263 -11.39 6.31 -0.94
C LEU A 263 -9.88 6.42 -1.21
N GLN A 264 -9.07 5.63 -0.49
CA GLN A 264 -7.62 5.56 -0.71
C GLN A 264 -7.30 4.67 -1.91
N GLY A 265 -7.91 3.49 -1.97
CA GLY A 265 -7.52 2.45 -2.93
C GLY A 265 -8.29 1.15 -2.80
N PHE A 266 -7.80 0.17 -3.57
CA PHE A 266 -8.33 -1.18 -3.66
C PHE A 266 -7.32 -2.20 -3.16
N LEU A 267 -7.79 -3.18 -2.38
CA LEU A 267 -7.03 -4.36 -1.98
C LEU A 267 -7.57 -5.56 -2.74
N ILE A 268 -6.78 -6.17 -3.61
CA ILE A 268 -7.24 -7.21 -4.53
C ILE A 268 -6.61 -8.54 -4.14
N PHE A 269 -7.46 -9.51 -3.80
CA PHE A 269 -7.05 -10.84 -3.38
C PHE A 269 -7.35 -11.82 -4.49
N HIS A 270 -6.32 -12.48 -5.03
CA HIS A 270 -6.46 -13.40 -6.14
C HIS A 270 -5.33 -14.45 -6.19
N SER A 271 -5.46 -15.42 -7.10
CA SER A 271 -4.41 -16.41 -7.37
C SER A 271 -3.86 -16.26 -8.77
N PHE A 272 -2.55 -16.43 -8.96
CA PHE A 272 -1.96 -16.50 -10.29
C PHE A 272 -2.30 -17.79 -11.05
N GLY A 273 -2.52 -18.89 -10.34
CA GLY A 273 -2.76 -20.20 -10.97
C GLY A 273 -4.17 -20.40 -11.54
N GLY A 274 -5.21 -19.85 -10.91
CA GLY A 274 -6.60 -20.10 -11.29
C GLY A 274 -7.06 -19.26 -12.47
N GLY A 275 -7.98 -19.76 -13.30
CA GLY A 275 -8.47 -19.04 -14.49
C GLY A 275 -9.22 -17.74 -14.15
N THR A 276 -10.09 -17.77 -13.13
CA THR A 276 -10.77 -16.57 -12.62
C THR A 276 -9.77 -15.64 -11.91
N GLY A 277 -8.95 -16.19 -11.00
CA GLY A 277 -7.99 -15.40 -10.23
C GLY A 277 -6.92 -14.72 -11.07
N SER A 278 -6.56 -15.27 -12.24
CA SER A 278 -5.63 -14.66 -13.18
C SER A 278 -6.37 -13.75 -14.17
N GLY A 279 -7.13 -14.35 -15.08
CA GLY A 279 -7.77 -13.67 -16.20
C GLY A 279 -8.78 -12.59 -15.80
N PHE A 280 -9.69 -12.91 -14.88
CA PHE A 280 -10.70 -11.93 -14.45
C PHE A 280 -10.09 -10.81 -13.61
N SER A 281 -9.07 -11.11 -12.79
CA SER A 281 -8.35 -10.09 -12.02
C SER A 281 -7.60 -9.13 -12.94
N SER A 282 -6.92 -9.63 -13.98
CA SER A 282 -6.27 -8.79 -14.99
C SER A 282 -7.27 -7.86 -15.67
N LEU A 283 -8.41 -8.38 -16.12
CA LEU A 283 -9.48 -7.58 -16.72
C LEU A 283 -10.03 -6.54 -15.73
N LEU A 284 -10.21 -6.91 -14.47
CA LEU A 284 -10.66 -6.01 -13.42
C LEU A 284 -9.66 -4.88 -13.18
N MET A 285 -8.35 -5.18 -13.15
CA MET A 285 -7.28 -4.21 -12.94
C MET A 285 -7.19 -3.17 -14.05
N GLU A 286 -7.35 -3.58 -15.31
CA GLU A 286 -7.46 -2.68 -16.45
C GLU A 286 -8.63 -1.70 -16.27
N ARG A 287 -9.82 -2.22 -15.94
CA ARG A 287 -11.03 -1.40 -15.76
C ARG A 287 -10.92 -0.46 -14.56
N LEU A 288 -10.37 -0.92 -13.44
CA LEU A 288 -10.13 -0.08 -12.27
C LEU A 288 -9.11 1.02 -12.56
N SER A 289 -8.10 0.75 -13.39
CA SER A 289 -7.12 1.77 -13.78
C SER A 289 -7.72 2.84 -14.70
N VAL A 290 -8.69 2.47 -15.55
CA VAL A 290 -9.44 3.42 -16.37
C VAL A 290 -10.36 4.30 -15.53
N ASP A 291 -11.17 3.70 -14.66
CA ASP A 291 -12.18 4.42 -13.87
C ASP A 291 -11.56 5.17 -12.66
N TYR A 292 -10.52 4.60 -12.04
CA TYR A 292 -9.90 5.05 -10.79
C TYR A 292 -8.37 5.20 -10.87
N GLY A 293 -7.84 5.71 -11.98
CA GLY A 293 -6.38 5.76 -12.23
C GLY A 293 -5.50 6.50 -11.19
N LYS A 294 -6.06 7.33 -10.31
CA LYS A 294 -5.32 8.00 -9.23
C LYS A 294 -5.31 7.24 -7.90
N LYS A 295 -6.08 6.15 -7.79
CA LYS A 295 -6.26 5.39 -6.55
C LYS A 295 -5.27 4.22 -6.52
N SER A 296 -4.69 3.98 -5.34
CA SER A 296 -3.71 2.91 -5.16
C SER A 296 -4.38 1.54 -5.28
N LYS A 297 -3.72 0.57 -5.91
CA LYS A 297 -4.18 -0.80 -6.07
C LYS A 297 -3.10 -1.73 -5.53
N LEU A 298 -3.40 -2.40 -4.43
CA LEU A 298 -2.50 -3.39 -3.84
C LEU A 298 -3.04 -4.80 -4.08
N GLU A 299 -2.15 -5.71 -4.44
CA GLU A 299 -2.50 -7.10 -4.69
C GLU A 299 -1.97 -8.00 -3.58
N PHE A 300 -2.78 -8.99 -3.21
CA PHE A 300 -2.38 -10.16 -2.44
C PHE A 300 -2.50 -11.36 -3.37
N ALA A 301 -1.38 -11.68 -4.02
CA ALA A 301 -1.33 -12.65 -5.11
C ALA A 301 -0.78 -13.99 -4.62
N ILE A 302 -1.60 -15.03 -4.73
CA ILE A 302 -1.21 -16.40 -4.37
C ILE A 302 -0.38 -17.00 -5.50
N TYR A 303 0.90 -17.21 -5.21
CA TYR A 303 1.88 -17.79 -6.11
C TYR A 303 1.71 -19.32 -6.17
N PRO A 304 1.73 -19.93 -7.37
CA PRO A 304 1.49 -21.35 -7.54
C PRO A 304 2.65 -22.20 -7.02
N ALA A 305 2.30 -23.27 -6.30
CA ALA A 305 3.26 -24.23 -5.75
C ALA A 305 3.09 -25.60 -6.45
N PRO A 306 4.12 -26.16 -7.11
CA PRO A 306 3.98 -27.39 -7.90
C PRO A 306 3.51 -28.62 -7.09
N HIS A 307 3.77 -28.65 -5.77
CA HIS A 307 3.36 -29.77 -4.91
C HIS A 307 1.88 -29.70 -4.46
N ILE A 308 1.28 -28.52 -4.52
CA ILE A 308 -0.09 -28.23 -4.04
C ILE A 308 -1.02 -27.84 -5.20
N SER A 309 -0.42 -27.49 -6.35
CA SER A 309 -1.08 -27.11 -7.59
C SER A 309 -2.05 -28.18 -8.07
N SER A 310 -3.29 -27.77 -8.35
CA SER A 310 -4.32 -28.63 -8.94
C SER A 310 -4.34 -28.55 -10.47
N ALA A 311 -3.67 -27.56 -11.07
CA ALA A 311 -3.74 -27.29 -12.50
C ALA A 311 -2.36 -27.29 -13.18
N VAL A 312 -2.24 -28.07 -14.25
CA VAL A 312 -0.99 -28.21 -15.03
C VAL A 312 -0.62 -26.90 -15.74
N VAL A 313 -1.62 -26.08 -16.09
CA VAL A 313 -1.46 -24.84 -16.87
C VAL A 313 -1.26 -23.59 -16.01
N GLU A 314 -1.06 -23.74 -14.69
CA GLU A 314 -0.81 -22.60 -13.79
C GLU A 314 0.36 -21.70 -14.22
N PRO A 315 1.49 -22.22 -14.76
CA PRO A 315 2.56 -21.34 -15.25
C PRO A 315 2.11 -20.42 -16.38
N TYR A 316 1.23 -20.86 -17.28
CA TYR A 316 0.67 -19.98 -18.32
C TYR A 316 -0.19 -18.87 -17.73
N ASN A 317 -1.12 -19.25 -16.86
CA ASN A 317 -2.01 -18.27 -16.22
C ASN A 317 -1.22 -17.23 -15.42
N SER A 318 -0.16 -17.67 -14.74
CA SER A 318 0.70 -16.81 -13.91
C SER A 318 1.49 -15.80 -14.74
N ILE A 319 2.10 -16.22 -15.85
CA ILE A 319 2.84 -15.31 -16.74
C ILE A 319 1.91 -14.29 -17.40
N LEU A 320 0.76 -14.75 -17.89
CA LEU A 320 -0.22 -13.88 -18.56
C LEU A 320 -0.83 -12.85 -17.62
N THR A 321 -1.17 -13.25 -16.39
CA THR A 321 -1.71 -12.29 -15.41
C THR A 321 -0.65 -11.32 -14.93
N THR A 322 0.57 -11.77 -14.65
CA THR A 322 1.64 -10.85 -14.24
C THR A 322 1.94 -9.83 -15.33
N HIS A 323 2.05 -10.26 -16.60
CA HIS A 323 2.27 -9.34 -17.73
C HIS A 323 1.19 -8.24 -17.80
N THR A 324 -0.08 -8.63 -17.74
CA THR A 324 -1.21 -7.69 -17.88
C THR A 324 -1.43 -6.82 -16.64
N THR A 325 -1.16 -7.32 -15.42
CA THR A 325 -1.32 -6.52 -14.20
C THR A 325 -0.12 -5.65 -13.87
N LEU A 326 1.06 -5.87 -14.48
CA LEU A 326 2.31 -5.18 -14.15
C LEU A 326 2.20 -3.65 -14.29
N GLU A 327 1.47 -3.14 -15.28
CA GLU A 327 1.28 -1.70 -15.49
C GLU A 327 0.15 -1.10 -14.64
N HIS A 328 -0.66 -1.96 -14.02
CA HIS A 328 -1.87 -1.58 -13.31
C HIS A 328 -1.74 -1.73 -11.79
N SER A 329 -0.86 -2.59 -11.29
CA SER A 329 -0.62 -2.80 -9.87
C SER A 329 0.39 -1.79 -9.33
N ASP A 330 0.10 -1.19 -8.16
CA ASP A 330 1.06 -0.30 -7.51
C ASP A 330 2.04 -1.07 -6.61
N CYS A 331 1.60 -2.19 -6.03
CA CYS A 331 2.41 -3.09 -5.21
C CYS A 331 1.68 -4.43 -4.99
N ALA A 332 2.39 -5.53 -5.21
CA ALA A 332 1.86 -6.89 -5.19
C ALA A 332 2.59 -7.76 -4.17
N PHE A 333 1.90 -8.11 -3.09
CA PHE A 333 2.40 -9.03 -2.07
C PHE A 333 2.24 -10.46 -2.56
N MET A 334 3.37 -11.09 -2.92
CA MET A 334 3.40 -12.49 -3.33
C MET A 334 3.37 -13.41 -2.12
N VAL A 335 2.53 -14.43 -2.22
CA VAL A 335 2.30 -15.41 -1.15
C VAL A 335 2.40 -16.81 -1.75
N ASP A 336 3.48 -17.52 -1.47
CA ASP A 336 3.75 -18.87 -1.95
C ASP A 336 3.09 -19.92 -1.05
N ASN A 337 2.22 -20.73 -1.66
CA ASN A 337 1.55 -21.84 -0.98
C ASN A 337 2.55 -22.86 -0.42
N GLU A 338 3.69 -23.09 -1.08
CA GLU A 338 4.69 -24.06 -0.61
C GLU A 338 5.41 -23.57 0.64
N ALA A 339 5.74 -22.29 0.69
CA ALA A 339 6.38 -21.66 1.84
C ALA A 339 5.46 -21.72 3.07
N ILE A 340 4.18 -21.35 2.91
CA ILE A 340 3.18 -21.41 3.98
C ILE A 340 2.97 -22.85 4.45
N TYR A 341 2.88 -23.80 3.52
CA TYR A 341 2.72 -25.21 3.87
C TYR A 341 3.89 -25.71 4.74
N ASP A 342 5.12 -25.35 4.37
CA ASP A 342 6.31 -25.70 5.15
C ASP A 342 6.34 -25.03 6.53
N ILE A 343 5.94 -23.76 6.63
CA ILE A 343 5.81 -23.05 7.90
C ILE A 343 4.76 -23.72 8.80
N CYS A 344 3.58 -24.04 8.27
CA CYS A 344 2.55 -24.75 9.02
C CYS A 344 3.04 -26.12 9.51
N ARG A 345 3.81 -26.84 8.68
CA ARG A 345 4.32 -28.16 9.04
C ARG A 345 5.42 -28.10 10.10
N LYS A 346 6.37 -27.18 9.97
CA LYS A 346 7.54 -27.08 10.87
C LYS A 346 7.21 -26.35 12.17
N ASN A 347 6.47 -25.26 12.09
CA ASN A 347 6.29 -24.37 13.24
C ASN A 347 4.99 -24.67 14.02
N LEU A 348 3.93 -25.10 13.33
CA LEU A 348 2.65 -25.45 13.95
C LEU A 348 2.49 -26.94 14.22
N ASP A 349 3.48 -27.76 13.86
CA ASP A 349 3.48 -29.23 13.98
C ASP A 349 2.28 -29.91 13.30
N ILE A 350 1.79 -29.35 12.19
CA ILE A 350 0.67 -29.92 11.42
C ILE A 350 1.23 -30.80 10.31
N GLU A 351 0.99 -32.12 10.37
CA GLU A 351 1.56 -33.06 9.40
C GLU A 351 1.06 -32.82 7.96
N ARG A 352 -0.23 -32.50 7.81
CA ARG A 352 -0.90 -32.21 6.53
C ARG A 352 -1.78 -30.96 6.64
N PRO A 353 -1.20 -29.76 6.47
CA PRO A 353 -1.95 -28.50 6.43
C PRO A 353 -3.05 -28.51 5.36
N SER A 354 -4.26 -28.09 5.76
CA SER A 354 -5.38 -27.83 4.84
C SER A 354 -5.42 -26.36 4.42
N TYR A 355 -6.16 -26.01 3.36
CA TYR A 355 -6.34 -24.60 2.95
C TYR A 355 -6.88 -23.71 4.07
N LYS A 356 -7.67 -24.25 5.00
CA LYS A 356 -8.11 -23.51 6.20
C LYS A 356 -6.94 -23.12 7.11
N ASN A 357 -5.93 -23.98 7.26
CA ASN A 357 -4.73 -23.67 8.05
C ASN A 357 -3.87 -22.62 7.32
N LEU A 358 -3.67 -22.79 6.01
CA LEU A 358 -2.93 -21.85 5.16
C LEU A 358 -3.57 -20.46 5.20
N ASN A 359 -4.86 -20.36 4.92
CA ASN A 359 -5.60 -19.10 4.86
C ASN A 359 -5.63 -18.37 6.21
N ARG A 360 -5.59 -19.09 7.33
CA ARG A 360 -5.48 -18.47 8.66
C ARG A 360 -4.12 -17.85 8.92
N LEU A 361 -3.05 -18.45 8.39
CA LEU A 361 -1.72 -17.83 8.48
C LEU A 361 -1.68 -16.60 7.57
N ILE A 362 -2.19 -16.71 6.33
CA ILE A 362 -2.28 -15.59 5.39
C ILE A 362 -3.09 -14.44 6.01
N SER A 363 -4.24 -14.72 6.63
CA SER A 363 -5.09 -13.69 7.23
C SER A 363 -4.37 -12.92 8.34
N GLN A 364 -3.48 -13.55 9.10
CA GLN A 364 -2.69 -12.87 10.15
C GLN A 364 -1.68 -11.88 9.56
N ILE A 365 -1.14 -12.23 8.41
CA ILE A 365 -0.15 -11.43 7.70
C ILE A 365 -0.84 -10.26 7.03
N VAL A 366 -1.92 -10.53 6.28
CA VAL A 366 -2.78 -9.50 5.70
C VAL A 366 -3.27 -8.55 6.80
N SER A 367 -3.70 -9.08 7.95
CA SER A 367 -4.10 -8.26 9.10
C SER A 367 -2.97 -7.39 9.63
N SER A 368 -1.74 -7.89 9.65
CA SER A 368 -0.58 -7.11 10.09
C SER A 368 -0.19 -6.02 9.10
N ILE A 369 -0.37 -6.26 7.79
CA ILE A 369 -0.13 -5.27 6.73
C ILE A 369 -1.21 -4.18 6.76
N THR A 370 -2.48 -4.54 6.95
CA THR A 370 -3.60 -3.59 6.98
C THR A 370 -3.84 -2.97 8.36
N ALA A 371 -3.09 -3.39 9.39
CA ALA A 371 -3.29 -2.92 10.76
C ALA A 371 -3.12 -1.41 10.89
N SER A 372 -2.20 -0.80 10.14
CA SER A 372 -1.99 0.66 10.14
C SER A 372 -3.15 1.45 9.54
N LEU A 373 -4.02 0.80 8.76
CA LEU A 373 -5.20 1.42 8.16
C LEU A 373 -6.45 1.28 9.03
N ARG A 374 -6.47 0.29 9.94
CA ARG A 374 -7.64 -0.08 10.76
C ARG A 374 -7.54 0.38 12.21
N PHE A 375 -6.32 0.62 12.68
CA PHE A 375 -6.04 1.04 14.04
C PHE A 375 -5.15 2.26 14.02
N ASP A 376 -5.32 3.11 15.01
CA ASP A 376 -4.35 4.14 15.29
C ASP A 376 -3.06 3.54 15.89
N GLY A 377 -1.94 4.10 15.51
CA GLY A 377 -0.60 3.60 15.77
C GLY A 377 0.39 4.74 15.87
N ALA A 378 1.52 4.51 16.54
CA ALA A 378 2.54 5.54 16.73
C ALA A 378 3.23 5.94 15.41
N LEU A 379 3.24 5.03 14.44
CA LEU A 379 3.66 5.31 13.07
C LEU A 379 2.73 4.58 12.11
N ASN A 380 1.75 5.31 11.59
CA ASN A 380 0.78 4.80 10.61
C ASN A 380 1.40 4.86 9.21
N VAL A 381 1.31 3.75 8.47
CA VAL A 381 1.72 3.65 7.07
C VAL A 381 0.47 3.60 6.22
N ASP A 382 0.28 4.59 5.35
CA ASP A 382 -0.82 4.65 4.37
C ASP A 382 -0.59 3.73 3.16
N LEU A 383 -1.65 3.45 2.38
CA LEU A 383 -1.55 2.72 1.11
C LEU A 383 -0.53 3.34 0.14
N THR A 384 -0.56 4.67 0.00
CA THR A 384 0.40 5.40 -0.86
C THR A 384 1.82 5.36 -0.29
N GLU A 385 1.96 5.24 1.03
CA GLU A 385 3.26 5.09 1.67
C GLU A 385 3.85 3.69 1.45
N PHE A 386 3.05 2.64 1.30
CA PHE A 386 3.59 1.33 0.90
C PHE A 386 4.31 1.41 -0.44
N GLN A 387 3.71 2.08 -1.44
CA GLN A 387 4.36 2.30 -2.73
C GLN A 387 5.64 3.12 -2.57
N THR A 388 5.57 4.27 -1.90
CA THR A 388 6.73 5.18 -1.73
C THR A 388 7.87 4.54 -0.93
N ASN A 389 7.56 3.67 0.04
CA ASN A 389 8.56 3.06 0.91
C ASN A 389 9.12 1.74 0.37
N LEU A 390 8.34 0.95 -0.37
CA LEU A 390 8.73 -0.40 -0.81
C LEU A 390 9.05 -0.49 -2.29
N VAL A 391 8.57 0.43 -3.13
CA VAL A 391 8.65 0.34 -4.59
C VAL A 391 9.56 1.44 -5.13
N PRO A 392 10.87 1.19 -5.26
CA PRO A 392 11.81 2.19 -5.81
C PRO A 392 11.61 2.42 -7.32
N TYR A 393 11.24 1.36 -8.04
CA TYR A 393 11.00 1.37 -9.48
C TYR A 393 9.61 0.80 -9.77
N PRO A 394 8.80 1.43 -10.65
CA PRO A 394 7.42 1.01 -10.90
C PRO A 394 7.25 -0.45 -11.30
N ARG A 395 8.18 -1.05 -12.06
CA ARG A 395 8.12 -2.48 -12.46
C ARG A 395 8.52 -3.44 -11.33
N ILE A 396 9.30 -2.97 -10.36
CA ILE A 396 9.85 -3.78 -9.26
C ILE A 396 9.00 -3.58 -8.00
N HIS A 397 7.74 -3.99 -8.10
CA HIS A 397 6.73 -3.75 -7.06
C HIS A 397 6.27 -5.00 -6.33
N PHE A 398 7.12 -6.04 -6.27
CA PHE A 398 6.82 -7.32 -5.61
C PHE A 398 7.59 -7.49 -4.28
N PRO A 399 7.15 -6.85 -3.18
CA PRO A 399 7.77 -7.05 -1.89
C PRO A 399 7.48 -8.45 -1.32
N LEU A 400 8.51 -9.04 -0.72
CA LEU A 400 8.42 -10.26 0.04
C LEU A 400 7.83 -9.97 1.42
N ALA A 401 6.83 -10.73 1.84
CA ALA A 401 6.31 -10.70 3.20
C ALA A 401 6.95 -11.83 4.04
N THR A 402 7.26 -11.52 5.30
CA THR A 402 7.76 -12.46 6.30
C THR A 402 7.09 -12.17 7.63
N TYR A 403 6.70 -13.21 8.38
CA TYR A 403 5.97 -13.03 9.63
C TYR A 403 6.61 -13.81 10.76
N ALA A 404 6.75 -13.15 11.91
CA ALA A 404 7.27 -13.77 13.12
C ALA A 404 6.60 -13.19 14.38
N PRO A 405 6.41 -13.99 15.43
CA PRO A 405 6.68 -15.43 15.50
C PRO A 405 5.47 -16.26 15.02
N VAL A 406 5.74 -17.38 14.36
CA VAL A 406 4.71 -18.39 14.04
C VAL A 406 4.86 -19.52 15.04
N VAL A 407 3.95 -19.60 16.02
CA VAL A 407 4.05 -20.58 17.13
C VAL A 407 2.72 -21.28 17.34
N GLY A 408 2.76 -22.61 17.43
CA GLY A 408 1.60 -23.42 17.77
C GLY A 408 1.20 -23.31 19.23
N ARG A 409 -0.09 -23.53 19.54
CA ARG A 409 -0.64 -23.44 20.91
C ARG A 409 0.10 -24.24 21.97
N ALA A 410 0.65 -25.40 21.60
CA ALA A 410 1.38 -26.27 22.53
C ALA A 410 2.72 -25.68 22.99
N LYS A 411 3.39 -24.88 22.14
CA LYS A 411 4.74 -24.35 22.39
C LYS A 411 4.72 -22.98 23.08
N ALA A 412 3.65 -22.22 22.95
CA ALA A 412 3.59 -20.82 23.41
C ALA A 412 3.64 -20.60 24.92
N ALA A 413 3.35 -21.61 25.75
CA ALA A 413 3.50 -21.47 27.21
C ALA A 413 4.96 -21.49 27.67
N HIS A 414 5.87 -21.99 26.83
CA HIS A 414 7.26 -22.26 27.20
C HIS A 414 8.25 -21.23 26.62
N GLU A 415 7.83 -20.40 25.67
CA GLU A 415 8.69 -19.48 24.94
C GLU A 415 8.15 -18.04 25.06
N GLN A 416 8.97 -17.13 25.57
CA GLN A 416 8.72 -15.69 25.46
C GLN A 416 9.68 -15.13 24.43
N HIS A 417 9.15 -14.53 23.37
CA HIS A 417 9.96 -13.91 22.34
C HIS A 417 10.19 -12.43 22.63
N THR A 418 11.46 -12.03 22.67
CA THR A 418 11.87 -10.63 22.76
C THR A 418 11.74 -9.94 21.40
N VAL A 419 11.74 -8.60 21.39
CA VAL A 419 11.74 -7.83 20.13
C VAL A 419 12.93 -8.22 19.26
N MET A 420 14.12 -8.36 19.85
CA MET A 420 15.33 -8.73 19.12
C MET A 420 15.23 -10.11 18.44
N GLU A 421 14.63 -11.10 19.11
CA GLU A 421 14.47 -12.44 18.56
C GLU A 421 13.46 -12.46 17.40
N ILE A 422 12.29 -11.83 17.55
CA ILE A 422 11.29 -11.79 16.48
C ILE A 422 11.79 -11.00 15.27
N THR A 423 12.53 -9.90 15.48
CA THR A 423 13.16 -9.15 14.38
C THR A 423 14.22 -10.00 13.69
N GLY A 424 15.01 -10.77 14.44
CA GLY A 424 15.99 -11.69 13.88
C GLY A 424 15.34 -12.81 13.06
N ALA A 425 14.20 -13.33 13.52
CA ALA A 425 13.44 -14.38 12.84
C ALA A 425 12.87 -13.93 11.48
N CYS A 426 12.60 -12.62 11.29
CA CYS A 426 12.19 -12.09 9.98
C CYS A 426 13.27 -12.19 8.90
N PHE A 427 14.54 -12.29 9.26
CA PHE A 427 15.64 -12.47 8.30
C PHE A 427 16.06 -13.93 8.13
N ASP A 428 15.31 -14.86 8.72
CA ASP A 428 15.47 -16.29 8.49
C ASP A 428 14.63 -16.71 7.27
N PRO A 429 15.25 -17.30 6.22
CA PRO A 429 14.53 -17.83 5.07
C PRO A 429 13.39 -18.81 5.45
N ALA A 430 13.48 -19.47 6.61
CA ALA A 430 12.45 -20.41 7.06
C ALA A 430 11.08 -19.76 7.36
N ASN A 431 11.03 -18.46 7.63
CA ASN A 431 9.78 -17.75 7.97
C ASN A 431 9.21 -16.94 6.81
N GLN A 432 9.86 -16.96 5.65
CA GLN A 432 9.48 -16.16 4.49
C GLN A 432 8.27 -16.76 3.77
N LEU A 433 7.41 -15.92 3.22
CA LEU A 433 6.22 -16.36 2.50
C LEU A 433 6.45 -16.70 1.04
N VAL A 434 7.64 -16.49 0.51
CA VAL A 434 8.04 -16.96 -0.81
C VAL A 434 9.35 -17.69 -0.66
N LYS A 435 9.48 -18.85 -1.31
CA LYS A 435 10.74 -19.59 -1.35
C LYS A 435 11.73 -18.87 -2.27
N CYS A 436 12.62 -18.09 -1.67
CA CYS A 436 13.83 -17.57 -2.28
C CYS A 436 14.93 -17.50 -1.22
N ASP A 437 16.19 -17.44 -1.63
CA ASP A 437 17.28 -17.15 -0.70
C ASP A 437 17.62 -15.64 -0.74
N PRO A 438 17.28 -14.85 0.29
CA PRO A 438 17.62 -13.43 0.33
C PRO A 438 19.12 -13.17 0.38
N ARG A 439 19.93 -14.17 0.73
CA ARG A 439 21.39 -14.05 0.80
C ARG A 439 22.04 -14.00 -0.57
N SER A 440 21.36 -14.49 -1.61
CA SER A 440 21.80 -14.35 -3.00
C SER A 440 21.24 -13.10 -3.67
N GLY A 441 20.50 -12.26 -2.94
CA GLY A 441 19.98 -10.99 -3.44
C GLY A 441 20.42 -9.81 -2.58
N LYS A 442 19.95 -8.63 -2.98
CA LYS A 442 20.12 -7.38 -2.24
C LYS A 442 18.76 -6.84 -1.84
N TYR A 443 18.70 -6.20 -0.68
CA TYR A 443 17.51 -5.50 -0.21
C TYR A 443 17.49 -4.08 -0.75
N MET A 444 16.39 -3.71 -1.39
CA MET A 444 16.12 -2.33 -1.83
C MET A 444 15.40 -1.54 -0.74
N ALA A 445 14.44 -2.18 -0.08
CA ALA A 445 13.63 -1.59 0.97
C ALA A 445 13.19 -2.65 1.98
N CYS A 446 13.04 -2.25 3.24
CA CYS A 446 12.57 -3.10 4.33
C CYS A 446 11.64 -2.30 5.25
N CYS A 447 10.41 -2.77 5.45
CA CYS A 447 9.45 -2.21 6.39
C CYS A 447 9.14 -3.27 7.45
N LEU A 448 9.27 -2.91 8.73
CA LEU A 448 8.98 -3.76 9.88
C LEU A 448 7.71 -3.25 10.57
N LEU A 449 6.62 -4.00 10.47
CA LEU A 449 5.33 -3.69 11.05
C LEU A 449 5.15 -4.48 12.34
N TYR A 450 5.42 -3.85 13.47
CA TYR A 450 5.27 -4.45 14.80
C TYR A 450 3.85 -4.30 15.33
N ARG A 451 3.37 -5.33 16.02
CA ARG A 451 2.09 -5.34 16.74
C ARG A 451 2.25 -5.81 18.18
N GLY A 452 1.56 -5.18 19.11
CA GLY A 452 1.46 -5.54 20.52
C GLY A 452 2.43 -4.81 21.44
N ASP A 453 2.86 -5.49 22.50
CA ASP A 453 3.75 -4.94 23.53
C ASP A 453 5.18 -4.79 22.99
N VAL A 454 5.44 -3.66 22.31
CA VAL A 454 6.70 -3.35 21.63
C VAL A 454 7.16 -1.94 22.00
N VAL A 455 8.37 -1.83 22.54
CA VAL A 455 8.98 -0.56 22.91
C VAL A 455 9.85 -0.05 21.75
N PRO A 456 9.67 1.20 21.28
CA PRO A 456 10.44 1.75 20.15
C PRO A 456 11.97 1.68 20.34
N LYS A 457 12.45 1.83 21.58
CA LYS A 457 13.87 1.71 21.94
C LYS A 457 14.43 0.32 21.58
N ASP A 458 13.68 -0.73 21.88
CA ASP A 458 14.10 -2.11 21.63
C ASP A 458 14.10 -2.43 20.13
N VAL A 459 13.16 -1.84 19.39
CA VAL A 459 13.12 -1.94 17.92
C VAL A 459 14.36 -1.31 17.30
N ASN A 460 14.73 -0.10 17.72
CA ASN A 460 15.94 0.57 17.23
C ASN A 460 17.21 -0.22 17.57
N ALA A 461 17.29 -0.80 18.76
CA ALA A 461 18.40 -1.68 19.15
C ALA A 461 18.45 -2.97 18.30
N ALA A 462 17.30 -3.59 18.03
CA ALA A 462 17.20 -4.77 17.18
C ALA A 462 17.63 -4.46 15.74
N ILE A 463 17.15 -3.35 15.15
CA ILE A 463 17.55 -2.93 13.80
C ILE A 463 19.04 -2.61 13.72
N ALA A 464 19.59 -1.93 14.72
CA ALA A 464 21.04 -1.67 14.79
C ALA A 464 21.83 -2.98 14.80
N HIS A 465 21.37 -3.99 15.57
CA HIS A 465 21.99 -5.31 15.57
C HIS A 465 21.90 -6.00 14.20
N ILE A 466 20.73 -5.98 13.56
CA ILE A 466 20.50 -6.58 12.24
C ILE A 466 21.41 -5.94 11.17
N LYS A 467 21.60 -4.63 11.21
CA LYS A 467 22.52 -3.89 10.30
C LYS A 467 23.98 -4.31 10.44
N THR A 468 24.40 -4.87 11.58
CA THR A 468 25.77 -5.38 11.74
C THR A 468 26.01 -6.75 11.10
N LYS A 469 24.94 -7.48 10.72
CA LYS A 469 25.05 -8.80 10.12
C LYS A 469 25.44 -8.69 8.64
N ARG A 470 26.58 -9.28 8.28
CA ARG A 470 27.11 -9.31 6.91
C ARG A 470 26.22 -10.04 5.91
N THR A 471 25.30 -10.88 6.38
CA THR A 471 24.36 -11.65 5.54
C THR A 471 23.23 -10.79 4.97
N ILE A 472 23.06 -9.57 5.46
CA ILE A 472 22.00 -8.66 5.03
C ILE A 472 22.66 -7.54 4.25
N GLN A 473 22.53 -7.61 2.93
CA GLN A 473 23.12 -6.64 2.02
C GLN A 473 22.02 -5.76 1.44
N PHE A 474 22.18 -4.45 1.59
CA PHE A 474 21.33 -3.47 0.91
C PHE A 474 22.03 -3.02 -0.37
N VAL A 475 21.24 -2.55 -1.32
CA VAL A 475 21.74 -1.80 -2.48
C VAL A 475 22.49 -0.55 -2.02
N ASP A 476 23.52 -0.16 -2.76
CA ASP A 476 24.43 0.93 -2.42
C ASP A 476 23.75 2.31 -2.35
N TRP A 477 22.74 2.54 -3.19
CA TRP A 477 21.92 3.74 -3.20
C TRP A 477 20.85 3.80 -2.10
N CYS A 478 20.65 2.73 -1.31
CA CYS A 478 19.70 2.69 -0.18
C CYS A 478 20.34 2.16 1.13
N PRO A 479 21.30 2.89 1.74
CA PRO A 479 22.04 2.42 2.91
C PRO A 479 21.21 2.40 4.21
N THR A 480 20.06 3.08 4.27
CA THR A 480 19.20 3.22 5.46
C THR A 480 17.76 2.75 5.22
N GLY A 481 17.57 1.69 4.43
CA GLY A 481 16.28 1.21 3.95
C GLY A 481 15.31 0.56 4.97
N PHE A 482 15.40 0.87 6.28
CA PHE A 482 14.45 0.36 7.27
C PHE A 482 13.37 1.38 7.62
N LYS A 483 12.11 0.98 7.45
CA LYS A 483 10.91 1.67 7.94
C LYS A 483 10.27 0.85 9.05
N VAL A 484 9.64 1.51 10.01
CA VAL A 484 9.14 0.87 11.23
C VAL A 484 7.72 1.34 11.53
N GLY A 485 6.74 0.45 11.42
CA GLY A 485 5.38 0.68 11.94
C GLY A 485 5.23 0.04 13.32
N ILE A 486 4.57 0.71 14.27
CA ILE A 486 4.27 0.14 15.60
C ILE A 486 2.80 0.37 15.92
N ASN A 487 2.08 -0.73 16.10
CA ASN A 487 0.72 -0.75 16.61
C ASN A 487 0.71 -1.44 17.98
N TYR A 488 0.15 -0.80 19.01
CA TYR A 488 0.16 -1.32 20.38
C TYR A 488 -0.87 -2.41 20.64
N GLN A 489 -1.83 -2.61 19.73
CA GLN A 489 -2.80 -3.68 19.87
C GLN A 489 -2.15 -5.05 19.60
N PRO A 490 -2.29 -6.02 20.53
CA PRO A 490 -1.73 -7.34 20.34
C PRO A 490 -2.44 -8.07 19.17
N PRO A 491 -1.72 -8.93 18.43
CA PRO A 491 -2.33 -9.77 17.41
C PRO A 491 -3.42 -10.67 18.01
N MET A 492 -4.60 -10.67 17.40
CA MET A 492 -5.69 -11.57 17.79
C MET A 492 -5.58 -12.90 17.06
N THR A 493 -5.90 -13.98 17.74
CA THR A 493 -5.96 -15.31 17.14
C THR A 493 -7.40 -15.80 17.08
N VAL A 494 -7.77 -16.43 15.97
CA VAL A 494 -9.06 -17.11 15.83
C VAL A 494 -9.20 -18.18 16.95
N PRO A 495 -10.31 -18.23 17.70
CA PRO A 495 -10.50 -19.16 18.81
C PRO A 495 -10.33 -20.65 18.45
N SER A 496 -10.62 -21.02 17.20
CA SER A 496 -10.40 -22.37 16.66
C SER A 496 -9.14 -22.50 15.78
N GLY A 497 -8.26 -21.50 15.78
CA GLY A 497 -7.03 -21.44 14.98
C GLY A 497 -5.85 -22.20 15.61
N ASP A 498 -4.85 -22.52 14.80
CA ASP A 498 -3.68 -23.30 15.23
C ASP A 498 -2.60 -22.44 15.92
N LEU A 499 -2.64 -21.13 15.64
CA LEU A 499 -1.74 -20.14 16.22
C LEU A 499 -2.03 -19.90 17.70
N ALA A 500 -0.96 -19.70 18.44
CA ALA A 500 -1.02 -19.28 19.83
C ALA A 500 -1.19 -17.78 19.98
N LYS A 501 -1.81 -17.37 21.10
CA LYS A 501 -1.85 -15.96 21.48
C LYS A 501 -0.45 -15.49 21.82
N VAL A 502 0.03 -14.49 21.11
CA VAL A 502 1.34 -13.87 21.33
C VAL A 502 1.16 -12.43 21.80
N ARG A 503 2.07 -11.97 22.67
CA ARG A 503 2.04 -10.57 23.17
C ARG A 503 2.54 -9.57 22.14
N ARG A 504 3.37 -10.04 21.21
CA ARG A 504 4.01 -9.23 20.18
C ARG A 504 4.26 -10.06 18.92
N ALA A 505 4.15 -9.43 17.77
CA ALA A 505 4.52 -9.99 16.48
C ALA A 505 5.09 -8.90 15.58
N VAL A 506 5.73 -9.31 14.49
CA VAL A 506 6.28 -8.44 13.46
C VAL A 506 6.00 -9.05 12.10
N CYS A 507 5.50 -8.22 11.19
CA CYS A 507 5.42 -8.51 9.77
C CYS A 507 6.48 -7.66 9.05
N MET A 508 7.46 -8.31 8.43
CA MET A 508 8.44 -7.66 7.59
C MET A 508 7.97 -7.68 6.14
N LEU A 509 7.98 -6.52 5.50
CA LEU A 509 7.80 -6.36 4.05
C LEU A 509 9.12 -5.89 3.48
N SER A 510 9.75 -6.71 2.64
CA SER A 510 11.06 -6.39 2.09
C SER A 510 11.07 -6.56 0.58
N ASN A 511 11.43 -5.50 -0.14
CA ASN A 511 11.68 -5.60 -1.56
C ASN A 511 13.13 -6.04 -1.76
N THR A 512 13.31 -7.22 -2.34
CA THR A 512 14.62 -7.85 -2.54
C THR A 512 14.74 -8.42 -3.93
N THR A 513 15.92 -8.34 -4.53
CA THR A 513 16.19 -8.91 -5.85
C THR A 513 16.15 -10.44 -5.85
N ALA A 514 16.21 -11.09 -4.67
CA ALA A 514 16.09 -12.54 -4.56
C ALA A 514 14.76 -13.10 -5.07
N ILE A 515 13.71 -12.27 -5.15
CA ILE A 515 12.41 -12.71 -5.69
C ILE A 515 12.48 -13.07 -7.19
N ALA A 516 13.49 -12.60 -7.92
CA ALA A 516 13.76 -12.99 -9.29
C ALA A 516 13.90 -14.52 -9.46
N GLU A 517 14.37 -15.24 -8.43
CA GLU A 517 14.43 -16.70 -8.45
C GLU A 517 13.04 -17.33 -8.60
N ALA A 518 12.00 -16.72 -8.01
CA ALA A 518 10.62 -17.19 -8.15
C ALA A 518 10.11 -16.99 -9.58
N TRP A 519 10.47 -15.88 -10.23
CA TRP A 519 10.14 -15.64 -11.63
C TRP A 519 10.85 -16.63 -12.56
N ALA A 520 12.16 -16.81 -12.38
CA ALA A 520 12.95 -17.76 -13.19
C ALA A 520 12.41 -19.20 -13.15
N ARG A 521 11.92 -19.66 -11.98
CA ARG A 521 11.27 -20.98 -11.86
C ARG A 521 9.94 -21.08 -12.59
N LEU A 522 9.19 -19.98 -12.65
CA LEU A 522 7.92 -19.90 -13.37
C LEU A 522 8.18 -19.89 -14.89
N ASP A 523 9.10 -19.03 -15.33
CA ASP A 523 9.55 -18.87 -16.71
C ASP A 523 10.08 -20.19 -17.27
N HIS A 524 10.92 -20.90 -16.52
CA HIS A 524 11.43 -22.19 -16.93
C HIS A 524 10.31 -23.21 -17.21
N LYS A 525 9.28 -23.26 -16.35
CA LYS A 525 8.13 -24.17 -16.56
C LYS A 525 7.29 -23.73 -17.75
N PHE A 526 7.08 -22.42 -17.92
CA PHE A 526 6.41 -21.85 -19.08
C PHE A 526 7.12 -22.28 -20.37
N ASP A 527 8.44 -22.11 -20.44
CA ASP A 527 9.26 -22.42 -21.61
C ASP A 527 9.19 -23.90 -21.98
N LEU A 528 9.26 -24.79 -20.99
CA LEU A 528 9.12 -26.23 -21.19
C LEU A 528 7.79 -26.59 -21.87
N MET A 529 6.68 -26.04 -21.40
CA MET A 529 5.36 -26.31 -21.98
C MET A 529 5.18 -25.64 -23.35
N TYR A 530 5.58 -24.36 -23.46
CA TYR A 530 5.38 -23.55 -24.66
C TYR A 530 6.24 -24.00 -25.84
N SER A 531 7.42 -24.56 -25.58
CA SER A 531 8.27 -25.18 -26.61
C SER A 531 7.59 -26.34 -27.35
N LYS A 532 6.59 -26.98 -26.71
CA LYS A 532 5.77 -28.05 -27.30
C LYS A 532 4.38 -27.59 -27.70
N ARG A 533 4.05 -26.31 -27.52
CA ARG A 533 2.70 -25.77 -27.69
C ARG A 533 1.64 -26.58 -26.92
N ALA A 534 2.03 -27.15 -25.78
CA ALA A 534 1.13 -27.95 -24.96
C ALA A 534 0.01 -27.04 -24.43
N PHE A 535 -1.25 -27.48 -24.48
CA PHE A 535 -2.42 -26.74 -23.98
C PHE A 535 -2.73 -25.35 -24.60
N VAL A 536 -1.90 -24.80 -25.49
CA VAL A 536 -2.10 -23.47 -26.11
C VAL A 536 -3.46 -23.35 -26.82
N HIS A 537 -3.93 -24.43 -27.47
CA HIS A 537 -5.21 -24.44 -28.18
C HIS A 537 -6.43 -24.12 -27.29
N TRP A 538 -6.36 -24.38 -25.97
CA TRP A 538 -7.42 -24.01 -25.04
C TRP A 538 -7.55 -22.48 -24.87
N TYR A 539 -6.43 -21.76 -24.94
CA TYR A 539 -6.39 -20.31 -24.80
C TYR A 539 -6.83 -19.64 -26.11
N VAL A 540 -6.27 -20.10 -27.24
CA VAL A 540 -6.62 -19.59 -28.58
C VAL A 540 -8.09 -19.85 -28.92
N GLY A 541 -8.62 -21.00 -28.50
CA GLY A 541 -10.03 -21.34 -28.68
C GLY A 541 -11.01 -20.41 -27.94
N GLU A 542 -10.51 -19.65 -26.96
CA GLU A 542 -11.29 -18.71 -26.13
C GLU A 542 -10.99 -17.26 -26.54
N GLY A 543 -10.48 -17.03 -27.74
CA GLY A 543 -10.36 -15.70 -28.35
C GLY A 543 -9.09 -14.93 -27.99
N MET A 544 -8.11 -15.58 -27.36
CA MET A 544 -6.77 -15.02 -27.12
C MET A 544 -5.86 -15.25 -28.34
N GLU A 545 -5.04 -14.27 -28.70
CA GLU A 545 -4.07 -14.46 -29.78
C GLU A 545 -2.85 -15.27 -29.31
N GLU A 546 -2.31 -16.16 -30.15
CA GLU A 546 -1.11 -16.94 -29.78
C GLU A 546 0.11 -16.04 -29.52
N GLY A 547 0.17 -14.87 -30.17
CA GLY A 547 1.25 -13.89 -29.99
C GLY A 547 1.37 -13.36 -28.56
N GLU A 548 0.27 -13.26 -27.82
CA GLU A 548 0.26 -12.76 -26.44
C GLU A 548 1.10 -13.63 -25.50
N PHE A 549 1.26 -14.93 -25.78
CA PHE A 549 2.15 -15.79 -25.01
C PHE A 549 3.62 -15.38 -25.15
N ALA A 550 4.03 -15.01 -26.36
CA ALA A 550 5.40 -14.57 -26.61
C ALA A 550 5.65 -13.20 -25.99
N GLU A 551 4.71 -12.27 -26.16
CA GLU A 551 4.78 -10.92 -25.58
C GLU A 551 4.88 -10.96 -24.05
N ALA A 552 4.01 -11.73 -23.40
CA ALA A 552 4.06 -11.87 -21.95
C ALA A 552 5.37 -12.50 -21.48
N ARG A 553 5.91 -13.48 -22.21
CA ARG A 553 7.19 -14.12 -21.88
C ARG A 553 8.38 -13.17 -22.05
N GLU A 554 8.37 -12.33 -23.07
CA GLU A 554 9.39 -11.31 -23.33
C GLU A 554 9.38 -10.22 -22.25
N ASP A 555 8.19 -9.79 -21.80
CA ASP A 555 8.05 -8.83 -20.71
C ASP A 555 8.55 -9.40 -19.37
N MET A 556 8.29 -10.68 -19.09
CA MET A 556 8.85 -11.36 -17.93
C MET A 556 10.37 -11.50 -18.00
N ALA A 557 10.94 -11.76 -19.18
CA ALA A 557 12.40 -11.76 -19.37
C ALA A 557 13.00 -10.37 -19.12
N ALA A 558 12.30 -9.30 -19.54
CA ALA A 558 12.71 -7.94 -19.25
C ALA A 558 12.64 -7.64 -17.74
N LEU A 559 11.60 -8.11 -17.04
CA LEU A 559 11.49 -7.98 -15.59
C LEU A 559 12.63 -8.72 -14.84
N GLU A 560 13.00 -9.92 -15.27
CA GLU A 560 14.16 -10.63 -14.71
C GLU A 560 15.45 -9.80 -14.88
N LYS A 561 15.64 -9.21 -16.06
CA LYS A 561 16.78 -8.34 -16.33
C LYS A 561 16.76 -7.07 -15.47
N ASP A 562 15.60 -6.46 -15.24
CA ASP A 562 15.45 -5.31 -14.34
C ASP A 562 15.95 -5.65 -12.93
N TYR A 563 15.64 -6.86 -12.42
CA TYR A 563 16.13 -7.34 -11.13
C TYR A 563 17.63 -7.61 -11.12
N GLU A 564 18.19 -8.13 -12.22
CA GLU A 564 19.64 -8.34 -12.36
C GLU A 564 20.39 -7.01 -12.36
N GLU A 565 19.92 -6.01 -13.11
CA GLU A 565 20.51 -4.68 -13.20
C GLU A 565 20.55 -4.00 -11.82
N VAL A 566 19.44 -4.05 -11.07
CA VAL A 566 19.38 -3.49 -9.71
C VAL A 566 20.27 -4.25 -8.72
N GLY A 567 20.60 -5.51 -9.01
CA GLY A 567 21.50 -6.33 -8.20
C GLY A 567 22.98 -5.98 -8.35
N ILE A 568 23.38 -5.30 -9.43
CA ILE A 568 24.78 -4.93 -9.71
C ILE A 568 25.15 -3.69 -8.89
N ASP A 569 26.34 -3.68 -8.27
CA ASP A 569 26.82 -2.49 -7.56
C ASP A 569 27.25 -1.40 -8.56
N SER A 570 27.09 -0.12 -8.21
CA SER A 570 27.50 1.01 -9.07
C SER A 570 28.97 0.96 -9.49
N VAL A 571 29.80 0.27 -8.69
CA VAL A 571 31.23 0.07 -8.96
C VAL A 571 31.46 -1.00 -10.04
N ASP A 572 30.61 -2.02 -10.08
CA ASP A 572 30.69 -3.10 -11.07
C ASP A 572 30.19 -2.63 -12.43
N GLU A 573 29.19 -1.75 -12.51
CA GLU A 573 28.77 -1.10 -13.76
C GLU A 573 29.90 -0.26 -14.40
N ALA A 574 30.65 0.50 -13.59
CA ALA A 574 31.77 1.29 -14.08
C ALA A 574 32.88 0.41 -14.70
N SER A 575 33.13 -0.77 -14.11
CA SER A 575 34.11 -1.72 -14.64
C SER A 575 33.67 -2.40 -15.94
N ARG A 576 32.36 -2.71 -16.10
CA ARG A 576 31.80 -3.25 -17.35
C ARG A 576 31.81 -2.22 -18.48
N HIS A 577 31.52 -0.96 -18.17
CA HIS A 577 31.61 0.12 -19.15
C HIS A 577 33.06 0.41 -19.58
N GLU A 578 34.04 0.21 -18.69
CA GLU A 578 35.46 0.27 -19.07
C GLU A 578 35.83 -0.89 -20.01
N GLU A 579 35.37 -2.12 -19.76
CA GLU A 579 35.62 -3.27 -20.65
C GLU A 579 34.94 -3.15 -22.02
N ASP A 580 33.70 -2.67 -22.09
CA ASP A 580 32.99 -2.44 -23.36
C ASP A 580 33.53 -1.23 -24.15
N SER A 581 34.24 -0.30 -23.49
CA SER A 581 34.92 0.83 -24.15
C SER A 581 36.29 0.46 -24.73
N ILE A 582 36.79 -0.75 -24.43
CA ILE A 582 38.09 -1.27 -24.89
C ILE A 582 37.94 -2.09 -26.19
N TYR A 583 36.73 -2.28 -26.71
CA TYR A 583 36.46 -2.97 -27.98
C TYR A 583 36.11 -2.04 -29.15
#